data_AF-A0A927TJD4-F1
#
_entry.id   AF-A0A927TJD4-F1
#
_cell.length_a   1.000
_cell.length_b   1.000
_cell.length_c   1.000
_cell.angle_alpha   90.00
_cell.angle_beta   90.00
_cell.angle_gamma   90.00
#
_symmetry.space_group_name_H-M   'P 1'
#
loop_
_entity.id
_entity.type
_entity.pdbx_description
1 polymer ?
#
loop_
_entity_poly.entity_id
_entity_poly.type
_entity_poly.pdbx_seq_one_letter_code
_entity_poly.pdbx_strand_id
1 'polypeptide(L)'
;MHFNDRNDIIELTPLWKGERFEDGRPKVPDKYLDALKGMTLEEVWKPIFVLGYENQFVGGGLAPLHALHDDGRKLIGRAVTCSFCPTRPDLYETMFAKGAEEGRKGNYNQWVIDTLVERDVVVADMYDKIYKGTFLGGNLTTAIKTRTKNGGAVVLGGVRDVKQMKQVPDVQVYYRGIDPTPIRDFVMTGFNTVTNFGGAVCLPGDVVFGAGGGVLFIPSHLVADVVEGAAKTHVKDDFGFEMIGQNKFTTAQIDRNTWTVEMLDMLMEWIQNDPRGEAYRDLDWSKEYDLAINGDPNDTQTAL
;
A
#
# COMPACT_ATOMS: atom_id res chain seq x y z
N MET A 1 17.97 5.68 20.80
CA MET A 1 17.46 4.67 19.85
C MET A 1 16.37 3.91 20.57
N HIS A 2 15.14 4.06 20.09
CA HIS A 2 13.95 3.42 20.62
C HIS A 2 13.26 2.69 19.48
N PHE A 3 12.67 1.55 19.78
CA PHE A 3 11.90 0.82 18.78
C PHE A 3 10.44 1.28 18.87
N ASN A 4 9.80 1.56 17.74
CA ASN A 4 8.42 2.03 17.70
C ASN A 4 8.19 3.29 18.55
N ASP A 5 9.04 4.31 18.39
CA ASP A 5 8.94 5.56 19.13
C ASP A 5 7.87 6.48 18.57
N ARG A 6 6.92 6.86 19.44
CA ARG A 6 5.76 7.67 19.07
C ARG A 6 6.13 9.04 18.53
N ASN A 7 7.12 9.71 19.13
CA ASN A 7 7.44 11.08 18.77
C ASN A 7 8.18 11.12 17.43
N ASP A 8 9.10 10.17 17.22
CA ASP A 8 9.78 9.99 15.94
C ASP A 8 8.73 9.77 14.83
N ILE A 9 7.76 8.87 15.03
CA ILE A 9 6.70 8.59 14.03
C ILE A 9 5.87 9.82 13.69
N ILE A 10 5.56 10.67 14.68
CA ILE A 10 4.82 11.92 14.46
C ILE A 10 5.67 12.92 13.65
N GLU A 11 6.96 13.03 13.98
CA GLU A 11 7.90 13.89 13.25
C GLU A 11 8.10 13.42 11.80
N LEU A 12 8.12 12.10 11.59
CA LEU A 12 8.23 11.44 10.28
C LEU A 12 6.99 11.66 9.39
N THR A 13 5.81 11.87 9.98
CA THR A 13 4.53 11.98 9.25
C THR A 13 3.81 13.31 9.52
N PRO A 14 4.46 14.46 9.31
CA PRO A 14 3.95 15.75 9.79
C PRO A 14 2.72 16.23 9.00
N LEU A 15 2.54 15.75 7.77
CA LEU A 15 1.41 16.07 6.90
C LEU A 15 0.10 15.41 7.37
N TRP A 16 0.18 14.33 8.15
CA TRP A 16 -1.01 13.71 8.71
C TRP A 16 -1.58 14.53 9.88
N LYS A 17 -2.81 15.02 9.70
CA LYS A 17 -3.53 15.84 10.69
C LYS A 17 -4.72 15.13 11.35
N GLY A 18 -5.00 13.88 10.97
CA GLY A 18 -6.10 13.08 11.51
C GLY A 18 -5.76 12.37 12.82
N GLU A 19 -6.65 11.45 13.23
CA GLU A 19 -6.45 10.57 14.39
C GLU A 19 -5.17 9.73 14.22
N ARG A 20 -4.52 9.37 15.34
CA ARG A 20 -3.32 8.53 15.37
C ARG A 20 -3.52 7.37 16.35
N PHE A 21 -2.82 6.27 16.11
CA PHE A 21 -2.73 5.19 17.09
C PHE A 21 -1.87 5.61 18.30
N GLU A 22 -1.86 4.78 19.35
CA GLU A 22 -1.06 5.03 20.55
C GLU A 22 0.43 5.17 20.25
N ASP A 23 0.93 4.39 19.28
CA ASP A 23 2.29 4.45 18.77
C ASP A 23 2.56 5.65 17.85
N GLY A 24 1.60 6.55 17.64
CA GLY A 24 1.79 7.77 16.85
C GLY A 24 1.59 7.60 15.35
N ARG A 25 1.42 6.37 14.83
CA ARG A 25 1.14 6.15 13.40
C ARG A 25 -0.15 6.84 12.97
N PRO A 26 -0.21 7.41 11.76
CA PRO A 26 -1.45 7.82 11.12
C PRO A 26 -2.53 6.73 11.19
N LYS A 27 -3.71 7.07 11.72
CA LYS A 27 -4.88 6.19 11.75
C LYS A 27 -5.83 6.60 10.63
N VAL A 28 -5.42 6.27 9.40
CA VAL A 28 -6.25 6.47 8.19
C VAL A 28 -7.63 5.87 8.42
N PRO A 29 -8.77 6.53 8.15
CA PRO A 29 -10.08 5.94 8.42
C PRO A 29 -10.37 4.65 7.63
N ASP A 30 -11.06 3.70 8.28
CA ASP A 30 -11.43 2.39 7.71
C ASP A 30 -12.21 2.48 6.39
N LYS A 31 -13.08 3.50 6.26
CA LYS A 31 -13.87 3.74 5.04
C LYS A 31 -13.01 3.83 3.77
N TYR A 32 -11.79 4.37 3.88
CA TYR A 32 -10.89 4.48 2.72
C TYR A 32 -10.25 3.14 2.38
N LEU A 33 -9.86 2.36 3.40
CA LEU A 33 -9.37 1.00 3.20
C LEU A 33 -10.46 0.09 2.60
N ASP A 34 -11.73 0.34 2.91
CA ASP A 34 -12.86 -0.38 2.32
C ASP A 34 -13.13 0.04 0.87
N ALA A 35 -13.07 1.34 0.56
CA ALA A 35 -13.19 1.83 -0.82
C ALA A 35 -12.12 1.24 -1.75
N LEU A 36 -10.87 1.17 -1.28
CA LEU A 36 -9.75 0.61 -2.04
C LEU A 36 -9.99 -0.85 -2.47
N LYS A 37 -10.81 -1.64 -1.77
CA LYS A 37 -11.11 -3.04 -2.17
C LYS A 37 -11.72 -3.13 -3.56
N GLY A 38 -12.48 -2.11 -3.99
CA GLY A 38 -13.10 -2.06 -5.32
C GLY A 38 -12.16 -1.63 -6.45
N MET A 39 -11.02 -1.02 -6.14
CA MET A 39 -10.22 -0.26 -7.12
C MET A 39 -9.07 -1.06 -7.73
N THR A 40 -8.69 -0.79 -8.97
CA THR A 40 -7.53 -1.42 -9.63
C THR A 40 -6.21 -0.79 -9.16
N LEU A 41 -5.08 -1.41 -9.53
CA LEU A 41 -3.77 -0.85 -9.19
C LEU A 41 -3.54 0.48 -9.92
N GLU A 42 -3.92 0.54 -11.19
CA GLU A 42 -3.74 1.68 -12.08
C GLU A 42 -4.58 2.88 -11.64
N GLU A 43 -5.83 2.65 -11.21
CA GLU A 43 -6.72 3.68 -10.64
C GLU A 43 -6.13 4.33 -9.38
N VAL A 44 -5.44 3.55 -8.54
CA VAL A 44 -4.85 4.03 -7.29
C VAL A 44 -3.46 4.63 -7.51
N TRP A 45 -2.68 4.08 -8.45
CA TRP A 45 -1.32 4.53 -8.75
C TRP A 45 -1.29 5.89 -9.45
N LYS A 46 -2.16 6.11 -10.43
CA LYS A 46 -2.15 7.32 -11.25
C LYS A 46 -2.29 8.62 -10.43
N PRO A 47 -3.24 8.76 -9.48
CA PRO A 47 -3.36 9.95 -8.63
C PRO A 47 -2.10 10.25 -7.81
N ILE A 48 -1.38 9.22 -7.38
CA ILE A 48 -0.14 9.34 -6.61
C ILE A 48 1.00 9.82 -7.52
N PHE A 49 1.11 9.20 -8.70
CA PHE A 49 2.14 9.52 -9.69
C PHE A 49 2.05 10.97 -10.17
N VAL A 50 0.85 11.47 -10.50
CA VAL A 50 0.66 12.87 -10.96
C VAL A 50 0.98 13.92 -9.90
N LEU A 51 1.04 13.52 -8.62
CA LEU A 51 1.47 14.36 -7.51
C LEU A 51 2.99 14.32 -7.27
N GLY A 52 3.75 13.62 -8.14
CA GLY A 52 5.21 13.49 -8.08
C GLY A 52 5.73 12.37 -7.18
N TYR A 53 4.87 11.46 -6.72
CA TYR A 53 5.27 10.31 -5.90
C TYR A 53 5.58 9.11 -6.80
N GLU A 54 6.74 9.17 -7.46
CA GLU A 54 7.14 8.21 -8.51
C GLU A 54 7.73 6.90 -7.96
N ASN A 55 8.11 6.84 -6.68
CA ASN A 55 8.85 5.73 -6.06
C ASN A 55 8.01 5.02 -4.99
N GLN A 56 6.75 4.73 -5.29
CA GLN A 56 5.77 4.21 -4.33
C GLN A 56 5.35 2.76 -4.65
N PHE A 57 5.69 2.26 -5.84
CA PHE A 57 5.31 0.93 -6.30
C PHE A 57 6.50 -0.04 -6.33
N VAL A 58 6.23 -1.29 -5.98
CA VAL A 58 7.17 -2.41 -6.02
C VAL A 58 6.48 -3.57 -6.71
N GLY A 59 6.85 -3.84 -7.96
CA GLY A 59 6.39 -4.96 -8.76
C GLY A 59 7.31 -5.18 -9.95
N GLY A 60 7.11 -6.28 -10.68
CA GLY A 60 7.70 -6.55 -12.00
C GLY A 60 9.17 -6.16 -12.22
N GLY A 61 10.09 -7.13 -12.16
CA GLY A 61 11.52 -6.90 -12.42
C GLY A 61 12.32 -8.20 -12.35
N LEU A 62 13.66 -8.10 -12.26
CA LEU A 62 14.54 -9.28 -12.12
C LEU A 62 14.29 -10.09 -10.84
N ALA A 63 13.71 -9.45 -9.81
CA ALA A 63 13.23 -10.10 -8.60
C ALA A 63 11.80 -9.61 -8.32
N PRO A 64 10.75 -10.31 -8.79
CA PRO A 64 9.37 -9.93 -8.51
C PRO A 64 8.97 -10.30 -7.07
N LEU A 65 7.85 -9.75 -6.60
CA LEU A 65 7.16 -10.28 -5.42
C LEU A 65 6.24 -11.43 -5.83
N HIS A 66 6.13 -12.43 -4.97
CA HIS A 66 5.17 -13.53 -5.10
C HIS A 66 4.02 -13.31 -4.14
N ALA A 67 2.78 -13.44 -4.63
CA ALA A 67 1.60 -13.47 -3.79
C ALA A 67 1.40 -14.87 -3.19
N LEU A 68 1.01 -14.94 -1.91
CA LEU A 68 0.68 -16.18 -1.23
C LEU A 68 -0.58 -16.82 -1.83
N HIS A 69 -1.59 -16.00 -2.12
CA HIS A 69 -2.81 -16.38 -2.80
C HIS A 69 -2.93 -15.62 -4.13
N ASP A 70 -3.24 -16.35 -5.20
CA ASP A 70 -3.40 -15.80 -6.56
C ASP A 70 -4.87 -15.95 -7.03
N ASP A 71 -5.80 -15.57 -6.16
CA ASP A 71 -7.25 -15.64 -6.40
C ASP A 71 -7.89 -14.25 -6.53
N GLY A 72 -7.07 -13.24 -6.86
CA GLY A 72 -7.50 -11.85 -7.03
C GLY A 72 -7.72 -11.08 -5.72
N ARG A 73 -7.53 -11.71 -4.54
CA ARG A 73 -7.66 -10.98 -3.26
C ARG A 73 -6.57 -9.90 -3.13
N LYS A 74 -6.97 -8.75 -2.60
CA LYS A 74 -6.09 -7.61 -2.34
C LYS A 74 -5.56 -7.62 -0.90
N LEU A 75 -4.37 -7.07 -0.70
CA LEU A 75 -3.80 -6.78 0.61
C LEU A 75 -3.94 -5.28 0.88
N ILE A 76 -4.79 -4.92 1.85
CA ILE A 76 -5.06 -3.51 2.16
C ILE A 76 -4.97 -3.29 3.66
N GLY A 77 -4.11 -2.36 4.09
CA GLY A 77 -4.04 -1.97 5.49
C GLY A 77 -2.92 -0.99 5.79
N ARG A 78 -2.82 -0.58 7.06
CA ARG A 78 -1.90 0.46 7.51
C ARG A 78 -0.53 -0.16 7.82
N ALA A 79 0.52 0.46 7.32
CA ALA A 79 1.86 -0.07 7.43
C ALA A 79 2.34 -0.10 8.88
N VAL A 80 2.87 -1.25 9.28
CA VAL A 80 3.80 -1.40 10.40
C VAL A 80 5.15 -1.76 9.80
N THR A 81 6.08 -0.82 9.78
CA THR A 81 7.33 -0.96 9.07
C THR A 81 8.42 -1.55 9.96
N CYS A 82 9.25 -2.43 9.41
CA CYS A 82 10.44 -2.92 10.09
C CYS A 82 11.56 -3.19 9.08
N SER A 83 12.77 -2.78 9.43
CA SER A 83 13.95 -2.89 8.58
C SER A 83 15.06 -3.61 9.31
N PHE A 84 15.86 -4.36 8.56
CA PHE A 84 16.87 -5.24 9.10
C PHE A 84 18.20 -5.11 8.36
N CYS A 85 19.26 -5.63 8.96
CA CYS A 85 20.58 -5.80 8.34
C CYS A 85 21.22 -7.14 8.75
N PRO A 86 22.31 -7.56 8.08
CA PRO A 86 23.08 -8.74 8.51
C PRO A 86 23.57 -8.61 9.95
N THR A 87 23.61 -9.72 10.67
CA THR A 87 24.10 -9.74 12.06
C THR A 87 25.57 -9.34 12.14
N ARG A 88 25.84 -8.30 12.95
CA ARG A 88 27.12 -8.06 13.62
C ARG A 88 26.95 -8.36 15.12
N PRO A 89 27.77 -9.21 15.76
CA PRO A 89 27.50 -9.68 17.12
C PRO A 89 27.29 -8.56 18.16
N ASP A 90 28.14 -7.55 18.17
CA ASP A 90 28.05 -6.39 19.07
C ASP A 90 26.82 -5.53 18.83
N LEU A 91 26.40 -5.36 17.56
CA LEU A 91 25.14 -4.70 17.22
C LEU A 91 23.94 -5.54 17.68
N TYR A 92 23.98 -6.85 17.47
CA TYR A 92 22.92 -7.76 17.92
C TYR A 92 22.72 -7.68 19.44
N GLU A 93 23.80 -7.73 20.21
CA GLU A 93 23.77 -7.60 21.67
C GLU A 93 23.19 -6.25 22.10
N THR A 94 23.63 -5.16 21.46
CA THR A 94 23.14 -3.80 21.74
C THR A 94 21.62 -3.70 21.49
N MET A 95 21.16 -4.19 20.34
CA MET A 95 19.75 -4.10 19.93
C MET A 95 18.84 -5.01 20.77
N PHE A 96 19.31 -6.20 21.15
CA PHE A 96 18.56 -7.08 22.06
C PHE A 96 18.49 -6.52 23.48
N ALA A 97 19.59 -5.95 24.00
CA ALA A 97 19.58 -5.29 25.30
C ALA A 97 18.56 -4.13 25.31
N LYS A 98 18.54 -3.31 24.25
CA LYS A 98 17.54 -2.23 24.10
C LYS A 98 16.10 -2.79 24.04
N GLY A 99 15.88 -3.87 23.31
CA GLY A 99 14.58 -4.54 23.26
C GLY A 99 14.12 -5.04 24.64
N ALA A 100 15.05 -5.60 25.43
CA ALA A 100 14.78 -6.06 26.78
C ALA A 100 14.48 -4.92 27.77
N GLU A 101 15.19 -3.79 27.69
CA GLU A 101 14.88 -2.57 28.45
C GLU A 101 13.46 -2.07 28.18
N GLU A 102 13.00 -2.20 26.94
CA GLU A 102 11.64 -1.85 26.50
C GLU A 102 10.62 -2.99 26.72
N GLY A 103 11.00 -4.06 27.43
CA GLY A 103 10.10 -5.13 27.85
C GLY A 103 9.71 -6.12 26.76
N ARG A 104 10.40 -6.13 25.60
CA ARG A 104 10.08 -7.02 24.48
C ARG A 104 10.47 -8.46 24.76
N LYS A 105 9.68 -9.38 24.20
CA LYS A 105 9.84 -10.83 24.38
C LYS A 105 9.95 -11.53 23.04
N GLY A 106 10.76 -12.59 22.98
CA GLY A 106 11.00 -13.32 21.74
C GLY A 106 11.97 -12.60 20.81
N ASN A 107 11.85 -12.85 19.52
CA ASN A 107 12.74 -12.32 18.48
C ASN A 107 12.10 -11.13 17.75
N TYR A 108 12.89 -10.39 16.95
CA TYR A 108 12.47 -9.15 16.31
C TYR A 108 11.15 -9.24 15.50
N ASN A 109 10.93 -10.32 14.77
CA ASN A 109 9.69 -10.50 14.00
C ASN A 109 8.46 -10.66 14.91
N GLN A 110 8.61 -11.28 16.08
CA GLN A 110 7.55 -11.39 17.08
C GLN A 110 7.26 -10.02 17.71
N TRP A 111 8.30 -9.21 17.94
CA TRP A 111 8.13 -7.85 18.46
C TRP A 111 7.22 -6.99 17.56
N VAL A 112 7.33 -7.16 16.24
CA VAL A 112 6.46 -6.48 15.26
C VAL A 112 5.05 -7.06 15.27
N ILE A 113 4.93 -8.39 15.24
CA ILE A 113 3.62 -9.04 15.14
C ILE A 113 2.77 -8.79 16.40
N ASP A 114 3.40 -8.72 17.57
CA ASP A 114 2.67 -8.55 18.83
C ASP A 114 2.08 -7.15 19.03
N THR A 115 2.55 -6.15 18.29
CA THR A 115 1.99 -4.78 18.32
C THR A 115 0.87 -4.56 17.31
N LEU A 116 0.62 -5.51 16.41
CA LEU A 116 -0.36 -5.34 15.34
C LEU A 116 -1.76 -5.13 15.89
N VAL A 117 -2.46 -4.17 15.31
CA VAL A 117 -3.89 -3.93 15.52
C VAL A 117 -4.69 -4.27 14.27
N GLU A 118 -6.01 -4.16 14.38
CA GLU A 118 -6.93 -4.44 13.29
C GLU A 118 -6.60 -3.63 12.02
N ARG A 119 -6.56 -4.34 10.88
CA ARG A 119 -6.19 -3.82 9.54
C ARG A 119 -4.77 -3.27 9.40
N ASP A 120 -3.82 -3.71 10.24
CA ASP A 120 -2.40 -3.48 9.99
C ASP A 120 -1.85 -4.43 8.91
N VAL A 121 -0.85 -3.96 8.19
CA VAL A 121 -0.02 -4.76 7.27
C VAL A 121 1.43 -4.59 7.65
N VAL A 122 2.11 -5.71 7.87
CA VAL A 122 3.56 -5.68 8.14
C VAL A 122 4.31 -5.37 6.85
N VAL A 123 5.22 -4.40 6.88
CA VAL A 123 6.15 -4.10 5.79
C VAL A 123 7.56 -4.40 6.30
N ALA A 124 8.09 -5.56 5.92
CA ALA A 124 9.36 -6.09 6.43
C ALA A 124 10.45 -6.04 5.37
N ASP A 125 11.37 -5.08 5.49
CA ASP A 125 12.59 -5.03 4.68
C ASP A 125 13.66 -5.96 5.26
N MET A 126 13.71 -7.17 4.71
CA MET A 126 14.71 -8.19 5.01
C MET A 126 15.89 -8.14 4.03
N TYR A 127 16.17 -6.98 3.42
CA TYR A 127 17.33 -6.74 2.55
C TYR A 127 17.51 -7.83 1.48
N ASP A 128 16.38 -8.28 0.93
CA ASP A 128 16.25 -9.34 -0.09
C ASP A 128 16.78 -10.72 0.33
N LYS A 129 16.88 -10.97 1.64
CA LYS A 129 17.42 -12.21 2.19
C LYS A 129 16.39 -13.34 2.15
N ILE A 130 16.67 -14.39 1.39
CA ILE A 130 15.86 -15.62 1.33
C ILE A 130 16.37 -16.67 2.32
N TYR A 131 17.60 -17.13 2.14
CA TYR A 131 18.22 -18.11 3.04
C TYR A 131 18.36 -17.52 4.45
N LYS A 132 17.78 -18.21 5.45
CA LYS A 132 17.62 -17.76 6.84
C LYS A 132 16.85 -16.44 7.00
N GLY A 133 16.24 -15.91 5.94
CA GLY A 133 15.51 -14.64 5.94
C GLY A 133 14.00 -14.83 5.97
N THR A 134 13.55 -15.97 6.50
CA THR A 134 12.17 -16.44 6.50
C THR A 134 11.33 -15.73 7.56
N PHE A 135 10.94 -14.48 7.29
CA PHE A 135 10.25 -13.59 8.25
C PHE A 135 8.95 -14.19 8.77
N LEU A 136 8.18 -14.82 7.88
CA LEU A 136 6.92 -15.51 8.20
C LEU A 136 6.99 -17.02 7.92
N GLY A 137 6.18 -17.72 8.70
CA GLY A 137 5.71 -19.09 8.46
C GLY A 137 4.34 -19.29 9.11
N GLY A 138 3.83 -20.53 9.16
CA GLY A 138 2.45 -20.82 9.55
C GLY A 138 1.98 -20.16 10.86
N ASN A 139 2.79 -20.23 11.92
CA ASN A 139 2.46 -19.65 13.23
C ASN A 139 2.30 -18.12 13.16
N LEU A 140 3.23 -17.44 12.50
CA LEU A 140 3.24 -15.98 12.44
C LEU A 140 2.18 -15.44 11.48
N THR A 141 1.89 -16.14 10.39
CA THR A 141 0.74 -15.84 9.54
C THR A 141 -0.58 -15.98 10.29
N THR A 142 -0.72 -17.02 11.13
CA THR A 142 -1.90 -17.20 12.00
C THR A 142 -2.02 -16.06 13.01
N ALA A 143 -0.91 -15.64 13.63
CA ALA A 143 -0.90 -14.51 14.56
C ALA A 143 -1.28 -13.19 13.88
N ILE A 144 -0.75 -12.91 12.68
CA ILE A 144 -1.14 -11.75 11.87
C ILE A 144 -2.65 -11.77 11.62
N LYS A 145 -3.18 -12.86 11.06
CA LYS A 145 -4.63 -13.00 10.80
C LYS A 145 -5.48 -12.75 12.06
N THR A 146 -5.07 -13.32 13.19
CA THR A 146 -5.80 -13.19 14.46
C THR A 146 -5.86 -11.74 14.95
N ARG A 147 -4.77 -10.99 14.81
CA ARG A 147 -4.66 -9.61 15.29
C ARG A 147 -5.28 -8.60 14.32
N THR A 148 -5.01 -8.76 13.03
CA THR A 148 -5.36 -7.78 12.01
C THR A 148 -6.73 -8.03 11.38
N LYS A 149 -7.30 -9.23 11.57
CA LYS A 149 -8.51 -9.78 10.94
C LYS A 149 -8.45 -9.93 9.44
N ASN A 150 -8.03 -8.93 8.68
CA ASN A 150 -7.94 -8.96 7.21
C ASN A 150 -6.65 -8.32 6.67
N GLY A 151 -5.71 -8.01 7.56
CA GLY A 151 -4.39 -7.52 7.19
C GLY A 151 -3.49 -8.66 6.70
N GLY A 152 -2.19 -8.40 6.69
CA GLY A 152 -1.23 -9.32 6.10
C GLY A 152 0.20 -8.83 6.21
N ALA A 153 1.02 -9.17 5.22
CA ALA A 153 2.40 -8.73 5.20
C ALA A 153 2.98 -8.59 3.78
N VAL A 154 3.98 -7.73 3.67
CA VAL A 154 4.85 -7.59 2.50
C VAL A 154 6.27 -7.76 3.00
N VAL A 155 6.99 -8.75 2.48
CA VAL A 155 8.31 -9.17 2.98
C VAL A 155 9.32 -9.09 1.85
N LEU A 156 10.29 -8.18 1.95
CA LEU A 156 11.43 -8.10 1.04
C LEU A 156 12.47 -9.16 1.41
N GLY A 157 12.06 -10.43 1.38
CA GLY A 157 12.85 -11.57 1.81
C GLY A 157 12.06 -12.87 1.78
N GLY A 158 12.57 -13.87 2.48
CA GLY A 158 12.03 -15.21 2.49
C GLY A 158 10.75 -15.38 3.32
N VAL A 159 9.98 -16.41 2.98
CA VAL A 159 8.98 -17.03 3.86
C VAL A 159 9.22 -18.54 3.92
N ARG A 160 8.60 -19.22 4.89
CA ARG A 160 8.64 -20.67 5.03
C ARG A 160 7.26 -21.24 5.32
N ASP A 161 7.13 -22.57 5.32
CA ASP A 161 5.87 -23.25 5.67
C ASP A 161 4.66 -22.82 4.83
N VAL A 162 4.87 -22.51 3.54
CA VAL A 162 3.83 -21.95 2.65
C VAL A 162 2.55 -22.79 2.60
N LYS A 163 2.65 -24.12 2.72
CA LYS A 163 1.47 -25.00 2.79
C LYS A 163 0.57 -24.67 4.00
N GLN A 164 1.17 -24.35 5.15
CA GLN A 164 0.43 -23.93 6.35
C GLN A 164 -0.09 -22.50 6.18
N MET A 165 0.74 -21.59 5.65
CA MET A 165 0.33 -20.21 5.42
C MET A 165 -0.93 -20.12 4.53
N LYS A 166 -0.98 -20.91 3.45
CA LYS A 166 -2.13 -20.97 2.53
C LYS A 166 -3.42 -21.50 3.16
N GLN A 167 -3.35 -22.17 4.31
CA GLN A 167 -4.54 -22.66 5.03
C GLN A 167 -5.15 -21.59 5.94
N VAL A 168 -4.44 -20.48 6.18
CA VAL A 168 -4.96 -19.37 6.98
C VAL A 168 -5.96 -18.57 6.12
N PRO A 169 -7.23 -18.46 6.52
CA PRO A 169 -8.24 -17.75 5.73
C PRO A 169 -8.03 -16.22 5.77
N ASP A 170 -8.48 -15.53 4.72
CA ASP A 170 -8.47 -14.07 4.56
C ASP A 170 -7.21 -13.37 5.11
N VAL A 171 -6.06 -13.90 4.71
CA VAL A 171 -4.76 -13.25 4.80
C VAL A 171 -4.18 -13.16 3.39
N GLN A 172 -3.35 -12.15 3.14
CA GLN A 172 -2.53 -12.07 1.93
C GLN A 172 -1.10 -11.71 2.33
N VAL A 173 -0.13 -12.35 1.67
CA VAL A 173 1.29 -12.08 1.90
C VAL A 173 1.99 -11.95 0.56
N TYR A 174 2.79 -10.89 0.41
CA TYR A 174 3.72 -10.74 -0.71
C TYR A 174 5.14 -10.98 -0.20
N TYR A 175 5.94 -11.79 -0.92
CA TYR A 175 7.29 -12.17 -0.49
C TYR A 175 8.27 -12.38 -1.65
N ARG A 176 9.57 -12.45 -1.38
CA ARG A 176 10.62 -12.63 -2.41
C ARG A 176 10.93 -14.07 -2.77
N GLY A 177 10.97 -14.95 -1.78
CA GLY A 177 11.30 -16.35 -2.01
C GLY A 177 10.87 -17.27 -0.88
N ILE A 178 11.08 -18.56 -1.09
CA ILE A 178 10.74 -19.60 -0.12
C ILE A 178 12.02 -20.34 0.25
N ASP A 179 12.22 -20.58 1.55
CA ASP A 179 13.32 -21.39 2.04
C ASP A 179 12.90 -22.13 3.33
N PRO A 180 13.33 -23.38 3.58
CA PRO A 180 12.93 -24.11 4.80
C PRO A 180 13.68 -23.68 6.06
N THR A 181 14.74 -22.88 5.95
CA THR A 181 15.55 -22.48 7.11
C THR A 181 14.75 -21.65 8.12
N PRO A 182 15.07 -21.76 9.42
CA PRO A 182 14.58 -20.79 10.40
C PRO A 182 15.22 -19.42 10.17
N ILE A 183 14.50 -18.37 10.57
CA ILE A 183 15.03 -17.01 10.56
C ILE A 183 16.28 -16.91 11.45
N ARG A 184 17.40 -16.46 10.88
CA ARG A 184 18.73 -16.32 11.51
C ARG A 184 19.52 -15.20 10.83
N ASP A 185 20.57 -14.75 11.50
CA ASP A 185 21.59 -13.83 10.96
C ASP A 185 20.99 -12.50 10.45
N PHE A 186 20.19 -11.87 11.30
CA PHE A 186 19.54 -10.58 11.07
C PHE A 186 19.50 -9.75 12.37
N VAL A 187 19.58 -8.43 12.23
CA VAL A 187 19.40 -7.45 13.31
C VAL A 187 18.44 -6.38 12.86
N MET A 188 17.48 -6.02 13.71
CA MET A 188 16.55 -4.91 13.44
C MET A 188 17.29 -3.58 13.50
N THR A 189 17.14 -2.77 12.47
CA THR A 189 17.71 -1.41 12.38
C THR A 189 16.64 -0.34 12.54
N GLY A 190 15.37 -0.68 12.28
CA GLY A 190 14.24 0.22 12.42
C GLY A 190 12.94 -0.53 12.70
N PHE A 191 12.09 0.06 13.54
CA PHE A 191 10.73 -0.40 13.81
C PHE A 191 9.83 0.82 13.88
N ASN A 192 8.86 0.88 12.96
CA ASN A 192 8.07 2.05 12.63
C ASN A 192 8.96 3.27 12.34
N THR A 193 9.89 3.09 11.41
CA THR A 193 10.76 4.13 10.84
C THR A 193 10.55 4.20 9.32
N VAL A 194 11.28 5.09 8.63
CA VAL A 194 11.38 5.03 7.16
C VAL A 194 11.89 3.65 6.75
N THR A 195 11.21 3.00 5.81
CA THR A 195 11.65 1.73 5.23
C THR A 195 11.78 1.88 3.72
N ASN A 196 12.98 1.60 3.20
CA ASN A 196 13.22 1.42 1.77
C ASN A 196 12.88 -0.04 1.42
N PHE A 197 11.82 -0.24 0.66
CA PHE A 197 11.32 -1.54 0.28
C PHE A 197 11.47 -1.72 -1.22
N GLY A 198 12.56 -2.36 -1.66
CA GLY A 198 12.75 -2.69 -3.08
C GLY A 198 12.75 -1.49 -4.02
N GLY A 199 13.20 -0.32 -3.56
CA GLY A 199 13.21 0.93 -4.33
C GLY A 199 12.05 1.86 -4.01
N ALA A 200 10.98 1.37 -3.37
CA ALA A 200 9.91 2.22 -2.87
C ALA A 200 10.14 2.67 -1.44
N VAL A 201 9.56 3.81 -1.05
CA VAL A 201 9.61 4.30 0.33
C VAL A 201 8.25 4.10 0.99
N CYS A 202 8.25 3.46 2.16
CA CYS A 202 7.08 3.30 3.01
C CYS A 202 7.34 3.92 4.38
N LEU A 203 6.41 4.77 4.84
CA LEU A 203 6.39 5.31 6.19
C LEU A 203 5.39 4.55 7.07
N PRO A 204 5.58 4.57 8.40
CA PRO A 204 4.61 3.98 9.33
C PRO A 204 3.24 4.63 9.17
N GLY A 205 2.20 3.80 9.05
CA GLY A 205 0.82 4.23 8.85
C GLY A 205 0.39 4.46 7.40
N ASP A 206 1.32 4.50 6.44
CA ASP A 206 0.98 4.52 5.01
C ASP A 206 0.07 3.34 4.65
N VAL A 207 -0.78 3.52 3.65
CA VAL A 207 -1.68 2.44 3.23
C VAL A 207 -0.95 1.55 2.24
N VAL A 208 -0.78 0.29 2.63
CA VAL A 208 -0.31 -0.76 1.74
C VAL A 208 -1.47 -1.18 0.85
N PHE A 209 -1.25 -1.15 -0.45
CA PHE A 209 -2.18 -1.63 -1.46
C PHE A 209 -1.49 -2.68 -2.34
N GLY A 210 -1.65 -3.95 -1.96
CA GLY A 210 -1.21 -5.10 -2.76
C GLY A 210 -2.34 -5.58 -3.65
N ALA A 211 -2.16 -5.45 -4.96
CA ALA A 211 -3.09 -5.96 -5.97
C ALA A 211 -2.29 -6.40 -7.20
N GLY A 212 -2.68 -7.52 -7.81
CA GLY A 212 -2.00 -8.02 -9.01
C GLY A 212 -0.49 -8.22 -8.80
N GLY A 213 0.31 -7.70 -9.74
CA GLY A 213 1.75 -7.94 -9.88
C GLY A 213 2.69 -7.20 -8.92
N GLY A 214 2.19 -6.54 -7.88
CA GLY A 214 3.03 -5.81 -6.94
C GLY A 214 2.30 -5.19 -5.74
N VAL A 215 3.00 -4.29 -5.08
CA VAL A 215 2.54 -3.54 -3.90
C VAL A 215 2.81 -2.05 -4.10
N LEU A 216 1.79 -1.25 -3.82
CA LEU A 216 1.85 0.21 -3.81
C LEU A 216 1.75 0.71 -2.36
N PHE A 217 2.57 1.70 -2.01
CA PHE A 217 2.48 2.41 -0.73
C PHE A 217 1.86 3.78 -0.94
N ILE A 218 0.66 3.97 -0.39
CA ILE A 218 -0.09 5.22 -0.50
C ILE A 218 0.24 6.09 0.72
N PRO A 219 0.81 7.29 0.54
CA PRO A 219 1.09 8.20 1.65
C PRO A 219 -0.19 8.48 2.45
N SER A 220 -0.10 8.33 3.77
CA SER A 220 -1.27 8.38 4.67
C SER A 220 -2.16 9.61 4.45
N HIS A 221 -1.56 10.79 4.26
CA HIS A 221 -2.26 12.07 4.08
C HIS A 221 -2.93 12.22 2.71
N LEU A 222 -2.58 11.40 1.72
CA LEU A 222 -3.16 11.43 0.38
C LEU A 222 -4.28 10.41 0.16
N VAL A 223 -4.50 9.48 1.09
CA VAL A 223 -5.43 8.35 0.88
C VAL A 223 -6.84 8.81 0.52
N ALA A 224 -7.32 9.91 1.09
CA ALA A 224 -8.63 10.46 0.76
C ALA A 224 -8.70 10.93 -0.70
N ASP A 225 -7.74 11.74 -1.13
CA ASP A 225 -7.64 12.26 -2.49
C ASP A 225 -7.43 11.13 -3.51
N VAL A 226 -6.66 10.10 -3.14
CA VAL A 226 -6.42 8.92 -3.98
C VAL A 226 -7.71 8.11 -4.16
N VAL A 227 -8.50 7.90 -3.10
CA VAL A 227 -9.78 7.19 -3.20
C VAL A 227 -10.77 7.97 -4.07
N GLU A 228 -10.84 9.30 -3.90
CA GLU A 228 -11.71 10.13 -4.74
C GLU A 228 -11.25 10.14 -6.20
N GLY A 229 -9.95 10.35 -6.45
CA GLY A 229 -9.38 10.35 -7.80
C GLY A 229 -9.50 8.98 -8.50
N ALA A 230 -9.34 7.89 -7.76
CA ALA A 230 -9.55 6.54 -8.28
C ALA A 230 -11.02 6.31 -8.66
N ALA A 231 -11.97 6.77 -7.84
CA ALA A 231 -13.40 6.69 -8.16
C ALA A 231 -13.75 7.50 -9.42
N LYS A 232 -13.19 8.70 -9.58
CA LYS A 232 -13.32 9.50 -10.80
C LYS A 232 -12.69 8.82 -12.01
N THR A 233 -11.53 8.20 -11.86
CA THR A 233 -10.86 7.46 -12.93
C THR A 233 -11.73 6.29 -13.39
N HIS A 234 -12.27 5.50 -12.46
CA HIS A 234 -13.14 4.37 -12.76
C HIS A 234 -14.35 4.76 -13.62
N VAL A 235 -15.09 5.80 -13.21
CA VAL A 235 -16.29 6.23 -13.95
C VAL A 235 -15.95 6.89 -15.28
N LYS A 236 -14.79 7.55 -15.39
CA LYS A 236 -14.25 8.03 -16.68
C LYS A 236 -13.92 6.88 -17.61
N ASP A 237 -13.35 5.79 -17.10
CA ASP A 237 -13.01 4.61 -17.92
C ASP A 237 -14.27 3.91 -18.43
N ASP A 238 -15.28 3.68 -17.57
CA ASP A 238 -16.56 3.10 -17.98
C ASP A 238 -17.23 3.90 -19.10
N PHE A 239 -17.30 5.23 -18.94
CA PHE A 239 -17.79 6.14 -19.98
C PHE A 239 -16.91 6.11 -21.23
N GLY A 240 -15.58 6.16 -21.05
CA GLY A 240 -14.60 6.18 -22.13
C GLY A 240 -14.68 4.95 -23.02
N PHE A 241 -14.75 3.76 -22.42
CA PHE A 241 -14.91 2.49 -23.16
C PHE A 241 -16.21 2.48 -23.97
N GLU A 242 -17.30 2.98 -23.40
CA GLU A 242 -18.57 3.07 -24.11
C GLU A 242 -18.49 4.05 -25.29
N MET A 243 -17.94 5.25 -25.08
CA MET A 243 -17.83 6.26 -26.14
C MET A 243 -16.89 5.82 -27.27
N ILE A 244 -15.81 5.11 -26.94
CA ILE A 244 -14.93 4.47 -27.94
C ILE A 244 -15.69 3.39 -28.71
N GLY A 245 -16.43 2.51 -28.01
CA GLY A 245 -17.24 1.47 -28.64
C GLY A 245 -18.33 2.03 -29.57
N GLN A 246 -18.84 3.23 -29.27
CA GLN A 246 -19.79 3.96 -30.10
C GLN A 246 -19.14 4.80 -31.21
N ASN A 247 -17.80 4.81 -31.33
CA ASN A 247 -17.03 5.69 -32.22
C ASN A 247 -17.31 7.19 -32.04
N LYS A 248 -17.71 7.61 -30.83
CA LYS A 248 -17.91 9.04 -30.50
C LYS A 248 -16.60 9.72 -30.15
N PHE A 249 -15.71 9.01 -29.45
CA PHE A 249 -14.37 9.48 -29.11
C PHE A 249 -13.30 8.52 -29.57
N THR A 250 -12.14 9.07 -29.92
CA THR A 250 -10.92 8.32 -30.17
C THR A 250 -10.22 7.98 -28.86
N THR A 251 -9.37 6.94 -28.87
CA THR A 251 -8.51 6.61 -27.71
C THR A 251 -7.67 7.81 -27.28
N ALA A 252 -7.10 8.55 -28.25
CA ALA A 252 -6.30 9.75 -27.99
C ALA A 252 -7.07 10.91 -27.34
N GLN A 253 -8.39 10.97 -27.47
CA GLN A 253 -9.22 11.95 -26.75
C GLN A 253 -9.46 11.51 -25.31
N ILE A 254 -9.77 10.23 -25.10
CA ILE A 254 -10.01 9.65 -23.77
C ILE A 254 -8.72 9.65 -22.92
N ASP A 255 -7.57 9.37 -23.53
CA ASP A 255 -6.27 9.28 -22.84
C ASP A 255 -5.64 10.66 -22.50
N ARG A 256 -6.35 11.76 -22.73
CA ARG A 256 -5.89 13.08 -22.26
C ARG A 256 -6.06 13.19 -20.75
N ASN A 257 -5.07 13.81 -20.10
CA ASN A 257 -5.18 14.16 -18.68
C ASN A 257 -6.36 15.10 -18.44
N THR A 258 -6.47 16.14 -19.26
CA THR A 258 -7.54 17.13 -19.20
C THR A 258 -8.55 16.90 -20.33
N TRP A 259 -9.80 16.61 -19.96
CA TRP A 259 -10.91 16.48 -20.90
C TRP A 259 -11.51 17.85 -21.18
N THR A 260 -12.10 18.02 -22.37
CA THR A 260 -12.79 19.27 -22.69
C THR A 260 -14.07 19.40 -21.87
N VAL A 261 -14.57 20.63 -21.71
CA VAL A 261 -15.86 20.90 -21.04
C VAL A 261 -16.98 20.06 -21.67
N GLU A 262 -17.02 19.95 -23.00
CA GLU A 262 -18.00 19.13 -23.72
C GLU A 262 -17.94 17.64 -23.32
N MET A 263 -16.74 17.07 -23.21
CA MET A 263 -16.57 15.68 -22.77
C MET A 263 -17.00 15.49 -21.31
N LEU A 264 -16.72 16.46 -20.43
CA LEU A 264 -17.15 16.43 -19.04
C LEU A 264 -18.67 16.55 -18.92
N ASP A 265 -19.31 17.42 -19.69
CA ASP A 265 -20.77 17.56 -19.73
C ASP A 265 -21.44 16.24 -20.16
N MET A 266 -20.90 15.58 -21.19
CA MET A 266 -21.37 14.26 -21.63
C MET A 266 -21.16 13.18 -20.55
N LEU A 267 -20.03 13.21 -19.84
CA LEU A 267 -19.78 12.32 -18.71
C LEU A 267 -20.80 12.56 -17.59
N MET A 268 -21.09 13.82 -17.26
CA MET A 268 -22.04 14.16 -16.20
C MET A 268 -23.46 13.71 -16.57
N GLU A 269 -23.87 13.91 -17.82
CA GLU A 269 -25.15 13.39 -18.32
C GLU A 269 -25.21 11.87 -18.24
N TRP A 270 -24.12 11.18 -18.59
CA TRP A 270 -24.01 9.73 -18.48
C TRP A 270 -24.10 9.26 -17.03
N ILE A 271 -23.40 9.92 -16.08
CA ILE A 271 -23.44 9.59 -14.65
C ILE A 271 -24.86 9.74 -14.06
N GLN A 272 -25.63 10.72 -14.52
CA GLN A 272 -26.99 10.92 -14.05
C GLN A 272 -27.98 9.89 -14.62
N ASN A 273 -27.77 9.42 -15.85
CA ASN A 273 -28.76 8.61 -16.55
C ASN A 273 -28.44 7.10 -16.60
N ASP A 274 -27.17 6.72 -16.49
CA ASP A 274 -26.75 5.31 -16.50
C ASP A 274 -26.75 4.73 -15.07
N PRO A 275 -27.28 3.52 -14.84
CA PRO A 275 -27.23 2.84 -13.54
C PRO A 275 -25.81 2.67 -12.98
N ARG A 276 -24.78 2.51 -13.83
CA ARG A 276 -23.37 2.43 -13.40
C ARG A 276 -22.87 3.74 -12.79
N GLY A 277 -23.45 4.87 -13.22
CA GLY A 277 -23.13 6.20 -12.71
C GLY A 277 -23.66 6.48 -11.30
N GLU A 278 -24.62 5.69 -10.79
CA GLU A 278 -25.34 6.00 -9.56
C GLU A 278 -24.44 6.22 -8.35
N ALA A 279 -23.38 5.41 -8.21
CA ALA A 279 -22.42 5.51 -7.11
C ALA A 279 -21.51 6.76 -7.16
N TYR A 280 -21.49 7.48 -8.28
CA TYR A 280 -20.55 8.57 -8.56
C TYR A 280 -21.21 9.96 -8.64
N ARG A 281 -22.52 10.05 -8.41
CA ARG A 281 -23.31 11.29 -8.55
C ARG A 281 -22.93 12.38 -7.55
N ASP A 282 -22.36 12.00 -6.41
CA ASP A 282 -21.95 12.91 -5.33
C ASP A 282 -20.47 13.34 -5.43
N LEU A 283 -19.74 12.88 -6.46
CA LEU A 283 -18.35 13.30 -6.67
C LEU A 283 -18.28 14.76 -7.12
N ASP A 284 -17.29 15.49 -6.59
CA ASP A 284 -17.05 16.89 -6.98
C ASP A 284 -16.16 16.95 -8.23
N TRP A 285 -16.68 17.48 -9.33
CA TRP A 285 -15.93 17.61 -10.61
C TRP A 285 -15.37 19.02 -10.85
N SER A 286 -15.46 19.92 -9.87
CA SER A 286 -15.10 21.33 -10.03
C SER A 286 -13.66 21.51 -10.48
N LYS A 287 -12.74 20.67 -10.01
CA LYS A 287 -11.33 20.70 -10.39
C LYS A 287 -11.12 20.35 -11.87
N GLU A 288 -11.80 19.31 -12.35
CA GLU A 288 -11.70 18.86 -13.73
C GLU A 288 -12.26 19.92 -14.70
N TYR A 289 -13.38 20.56 -14.33
CA TYR A 289 -13.91 21.70 -15.09
C TYR A 289 -12.99 22.92 -15.08
N ASP A 290 -12.37 23.24 -13.93
CA ASP A 290 -11.42 24.35 -13.82
C ASP A 290 -10.22 24.14 -14.77
N LEU A 291 -9.64 22.93 -14.78
CA LEU A 291 -8.56 22.57 -15.69
C LEU A 291 -9.00 22.63 -17.16
N ALA A 292 -10.22 22.20 -17.47
CA ALA A 292 -10.78 22.26 -18.82
C ALA A 292 -11.00 23.69 -19.34
N ILE A 293 -11.33 24.63 -18.45
CA ILE A 293 -11.64 26.03 -18.79
C ILE A 293 -10.38 26.88 -18.80
N ASN A 294 -9.56 26.76 -17.78
CA ASN A 294 -8.42 27.64 -17.52
C ASN A 294 -7.09 27.08 -18.05
N GLY A 295 -7.11 25.85 -18.55
CA GLY A 295 -5.94 25.14 -19.06
C GLY A 295 -5.18 24.45 -17.94
N ASP A 296 -4.71 23.23 -18.22
CA ASP A 296 -3.87 22.48 -17.32
C ASP A 296 -2.39 22.79 -17.58
N PRO A 297 -1.66 23.38 -16.61
CA PRO A 297 -0.25 23.71 -16.77
C PRO A 297 0.64 22.47 -16.97
N ASN A 298 0.12 21.26 -16.70
CA ASN A 298 0.80 19.99 -16.87
C ASN A 298 0.30 19.20 -18.11
N ASP A 299 -0.50 19.80 -19.00
CA ASP A 299 -1.03 19.18 -20.23
C ASP A 299 0.03 19.03 -21.34
N THR A 300 1.17 18.44 -20.99
CA THR A 300 2.28 18.13 -21.91
C THR A 300 2.57 16.64 -21.99
N GLN A 301 1.88 15.82 -21.19
CA GLN A 301 2.04 14.37 -21.14
C GLN A 301 0.71 13.68 -21.43
N THR A 302 0.73 12.69 -22.33
CA THR A 302 -0.33 11.69 -22.43
C THR A 302 -0.50 11.00 -21.07
N ALA A 303 -1.73 10.64 -20.69
CA ALA A 303 -2.03 10.04 -19.39
C ALA A 303 -1.55 8.57 -19.24
N LEU A 304 -0.67 8.12 -20.14
CA LEU A 304 -0.11 6.78 -20.30
C LEU A 304 1.41 6.83 -20.12
#